data_AF-A0A916D2V9-F1
#
_entry.id   AF-A0A916D2V9-F1
#
_cell.length_a   1.000
_cell.length_b   1.000
_cell.length_c   1.000
_cell.angle_alpha   90.00
_cell.angle_beta   90.00
_cell.angle_gamma   90.00
#
_symmetry.space_group_name_H-M   'P 1'
#
loop_
_entity.id
_entity.type
_entity.pdbx_description
1 polymer ?
#
loop_
_entity_poly.entity_id
_entity_poly.type
_entity_poly.pdbx_seq_one_letter_code
_entity_poly.pdbx_strand_id
1 'polypeptide(L)'
;MKKIAFLAVLLLATPLLAQPGPRGGQGNGPGAGSTAPAAPAAKPFTTYFASLPQETLSSAEAAEVSFMREEEKLSRDVYRALFAAHGDRVFASIAAAEQRHMDLVKLLLDRYGLVDPAATAAPGEFMDARLAALYTDLVAKGKVSLLEALKVGATIEDLDLADLAKALAASDNRDVDAVMQNLAKGSRNHLRAFVGRLAALGAPFSAQYLPADDVAAILAAPRERGAVDETGKLLPGTGAGPGRMGLGRGRGPGAGSSTGTCDGTGPGTGTGPGAGFGPGDGTGAGCPNL
;
A
#
# COMPACT_ATOMS: atom_id res chain seq x y z
N MET A 1 -13.84 -7.24 35.27
CA MET A 1 -15.07 -6.43 35.04
C MET A 1 -14.68 -4.95 35.08
N LYS A 2 -14.40 -4.34 33.93
CA LYS A 2 -14.17 -2.89 33.84
C LYS A 2 -15.18 -2.31 32.87
N LYS A 3 -15.89 -1.31 33.38
CA LYS A 3 -17.16 -0.77 32.91
C LYS A 3 -16.91 0.12 31.70
N ILE A 4 -17.63 -0.13 30.59
CA ILE A 4 -17.68 0.78 29.44
C ILE A 4 -18.83 1.74 29.71
N ALA A 5 -18.50 3.02 29.93
CA ALA A 5 -19.47 4.08 30.12
C ALA A 5 -19.85 4.66 28.75
N PHE A 6 -21.13 4.57 28.41
CA PHE A 6 -21.75 5.29 27.30
C PHE A 6 -21.88 6.77 27.66
N LEU A 7 -21.48 7.68 26.76
CA LEU A 7 -21.84 9.09 26.86
C LEU A 7 -22.29 9.61 25.49
N ALA A 8 -23.59 9.89 25.40
CA ALA A 8 -24.24 10.50 24.25
C ALA A 8 -24.12 12.02 24.35
N VAL A 9 -23.73 12.69 23.25
CA VAL A 9 -23.90 14.15 23.09
C VAL A 9 -24.33 14.46 21.66
N LEU A 10 -25.51 15.07 21.59
CA LEU A 10 -26.22 15.65 20.45
C LEU A 10 -25.61 17.02 20.10
N LEU A 11 -25.35 17.32 18.81
CA LEU A 11 -25.25 18.72 18.36
C LEU A 11 -25.66 18.90 16.89
N LEU A 12 -26.47 19.95 16.68
CA LEU A 12 -27.11 20.34 15.43
C LEU A 12 -26.14 20.89 14.37
N ALA A 13 -26.39 20.53 13.12
CA ALA A 13 -25.75 21.07 11.92
C ALA A 13 -26.47 22.32 11.41
N THR A 14 -25.71 23.28 10.85
CA THR A 14 -26.17 24.20 9.79
C THR A 14 -25.04 24.40 8.75
N PRO A 15 -25.35 24.40 7.44
CA PRO A 15 -24.35 24.55 6.38
C PRO A 15 -24.17 26.01 5.97
N LEU A 16 -22.93 26.42 5.66
CA LEU A 16 -22.65 27.67 4.95
C LEU A 16 -22.18 27.36 3.52
N LEU A 17 -22.88 27.99 2.57
CA LEU A 17 -22.77 27.84 1.12
C LEU A 17 -21.43 28.37 0.59
N ALA A 18 -20.77 27.60 -0.27
CA ALA A 18 -19.64 28.04 -1.09
C ALA A 18 -20.12 28.54 -2.46
N GLN A 19 -19.61 29.70 -2.90
CA GLN A 19 -19.79 30.21 -4.27
C GLN A 19 -18.59 29.86 -5.17
N PRO A 20 -18.81 29.65 -6.48
CA PRO A 20 -17.76 29.28 -7.43
C PRO A 20 -16.99 30.49 -7.98
N GLY A 21 -15.67 30.32 -8.17
CA GLY A 21 -14.80 31.29 -8.83
C GLY A 21 -14.90 31.27 -10.37
N PRO A 22 -14.38 32.29 -11.08
CA PRO A 22 -14.53 32.42 -12.52
C PRO A 22 -13.49 31.61 -13.31
N ARG A 23 -13.97 31.10 -14.46
CA ARG A 23 -13.21 30.47 -15.55
C ARG A 23 -12.48 31.51 -16.41
N GLY A 24 -11.35 31.12 -16.99
CA GLY A 24 -10.79 31.77 -18.17
C GLY A 24 -9.50 31.12 -18.67
N GLY A 25 -9.45 30.79 -19.97
CA GLY A 25 -8.19 30.51 -20.68
C GLY A 25 -8.22 29.34 -21.68
N GLN A 26 -8.95 29.49 -22.79
CA GLN A 26 -8.79 28.64 -23.99
C GLN A 26 -7.56 29.10 -24.79
N GLY A 27 -6.72 28.14 -25.21
CA GLY A 27 -5.67 28.35 -26.21
C GLY A 27 -5.74 27.24 -27.26
N ASN A 28 -6.06 27.60 -28.50
CA ASN A 28 -6.08 26.74 -29.67
C ASN A 28 -4.69 26.68 -30.34
N GLY A 29 -4.25 25.47 -30.68
CA GLY A 29 -3.14 25.23 -31.62
C GLY A 29 -3.42 23.96 -32.44
N PRO A 30 -3.18 23.93 -33.76
CA PRO A 30 -3.57 22.81 -34.62
C PRO A 30 -2.41 21.81 -34.83
N GLY A 31 -2.75 20.53 -35.04
CA GLY A 31 -1.93 19.65 -35.89
C GLY A 31 -1.66 18.22 -35.42
N ALA A 32 -2.49 17.30 -35.94
CA ALA A 32 -2.14 15.97 -36.46
C ALA A 32 -1.54 14.87 -35.56
N GLY A 33 -2.28 13.76 -35.47
CA GLY A 33 -1.78 12.46 -35.01
C GLY A 33 -2.87 11.63 -34.34
N SER A 34 -3.82 11.10 -35.10
CA SER A 34 -4.80 10.12 -34.60
C SER A 34 -4.10 8.78 -34.33
N THR A 35 -3.35 8.70 -33.24
CA THR A 35 -3.24 7.44 -32.51
C THR A 35 -4.41 7.44 -31.55
N ALA A 36 -5.38 6.56 -31.76
CA ALA A 36 -6.32 6.21 -30.70
C ALA A 36 -5.49 5.99 -29.42
N PRO A 37 -5.84 6.59 -28.28
CA PRO A 37 -5.10 6.33 -27.06
C PRO A 37 -5.14 4.82 -26.85
N ALA A 38 -3.95 4.20 -26.80
CA ALA A 38 -3.84 2.83 -26.37
C ALA A 38 -4.65 2.72 -25.07
N ALA A 39 -5.58 1.76 -25.02
CA ALA A 39 -6.37 1.52 -23.82
C ALA A 39 -5.42 1.52 -22.62
N PRO A 40 -5.75 2.21 -21.51
CA PRO A 40 -4.87 2.26 -20.37
C PRO A 40 -4.49 0.83 -20.01
N ALA A 41 -3.18 0.55 -19.93
CA ALA A 41 -2.70 -0.77 -19.55
C ALA A 41 -3.43 -1.18 -18.28
N ALA A 42 -4.35 -2.15 -18.40
CA ALA A 42 -5.12 -2.62 -17.28
C ALA A 42 -4.15 -3.00 -16.16
N LYS A 43 -4.48 -2.64 -14.92
CA LYS A 43 -3.62 -2.98 -13.78
C LYS A 43 -3.44 -4.51 -13.80
N PRO A 44 -2.21 -5.04 -13.70
CA PRO A 44 -1.96 -6.47 -13.90
C PRO A 44 -2.89 -7.40 -13.12
N PHE A 45 -3.27 -7.03 -11.90
CA PHE A 45 -4.25 -7.76 -11.10
C PHE A 45 -5.65 -7.80 -11.73
N THR A 46 -6.16 -6.66 -12.23
CA THR A 46 -7.52 -6.61 -12.83
C THR A 46 -7.64 -7.48 -14.07
N THR A 47 -6.57 -7.57 -14.88
CA THR A 47 -6.50 -8.50 -16.01
C THR A 47 -6.49 -9.94 -15.54
N TYR A 48 -5.70 -10.24 -14.50
CA TYR A 48 -5.64 -11.57 -13.90
C TYR A 48 -7.00 -12.01 -13.36
N PHE A 49 -7.63 -11.18 -12.54
CA PHE A 49 -8.94 -11.42 -11.95
C PHE A 49 -10.04 -11.63 -13.02
N ALA A 50 -10.01 -10.86 -14.10
CA ALA A 50 -10.94 -11.05 -15.22
C ALA A 50 -10.72 -12.36 -15.98
N SER A 51 -9.54 -12.97 -15.88
CA SER A 51 -9.21 -14.24 -16.55
C SER A 51 -9.60 -15.49 -15.75
N LEU A 52 -9.85 -15.35 -14.45
CA LEU A 52 -10.32 -16.45 -13.61
C LEU A 52 -11.73 -16.88 -14.03
N PRO A 53 -12.04 -18.19 -14.04
CA PRO A 53 -13.41 -18.65 -14.21
C PRO A 53 -14.24 -18.21 -13.01
N GLN A 54 -15.46 -17.71 -13.24
CA GLN A 54 -16.35 -17.35 -12.15
C GLN A 54 -16.90 -18.62 -11.48
N GLU A 55 -16.51 -18.84 -10.24
CA GLU A 55 -16.98 -19.94 -9.39
C GLU A 55 -18.23 -19.50 -8.59
N THR A 56 -19.00 -20.45 -8.07
CA THR A 56 -20.13 -20.16 -7.19
C THR A 56 -19.62 -19.57 -5.88
N LEU A 57 -20.27 -18.52 -5.38
CA LEU A 57 -19.96 -17.93 -4.07
C LEU A 57 -20.88 -18.51 -3.01
N SER A 58 -20.32 -19.03 -1.92
CA SER A 58 -21.10 -19.46 -0.76
C SER A 58 -21.66 -18.26 0.02
N SER A 59 -22.65 -18.52 0.88
CA SER A 59 -23.18 -17.45 1.76
C SER A 59 -22.15 -16.97 2.78
N ALA A 60 -21.23 -17.83 3.22
CA ALA A 60 -20.16 -17.46 4.13
C ALA A 60 -19.16 -16.52 3.45
N GLU A 61 -18.73 -16.84 2.23
CA GLU A 61 -17.84 -15.98 1.46
C GLU A 61 -18.50 -14.66 1.07
N ALA A 62 -19.79 -14.64 0.71
CA ALA A 62 -20.50 -13.40 0.44
C ALA A 62 -20.55 -12.47 1.66
N ALA A 63 -20.74 -13.03 2.86
CA ALA A 63 -20.69 -12.28 4.11
C ALA A 63 -19.26 -11.77 4.39
N GLU A 64 -18.24 -12.60 4.16
CA GLU A 64 -16.84 -12.24 4.33
C GLU A 64 -16.41 -11.11 3.40
N VAL A 65 -16.76 -11.18 2.11
CA VAL A 65 -16.50 -10.11 1.13
C VAL A 65 -17.15 -8.79 1.56
N SER A 66 -18.37 -8.85 2.10
CA SER A 66 -19.07 -7.66 2.61
C SER A 66 -18.40 -7.09 3.85
N PHE A 67 -17.93 -7.96 4.75
CA PHE A 67 -17.19 -7.57 5.95
C PHE A 67 -15.85 -6.92 5.60
N MET A 68 -15.03 -7.56 4.77
CA MET A 68 -13.73 -7.03 4.33
C MET A 68 -13.87 -5.68 3.60
N ARG A 69 -14.99 -5.46 2.89
CA ARG A 69 -15.27 -4.16 2.26
C ARG A 69 -15.35 -3.02 3.29
N GLU A 70 -15.99 -3.28 4.44
CA GLU A 70 -16.13 -2.30 5.50
C GLU A 70 -14.89 -2.23 6.40
N GLU A 71 -14.16 -3.32 6.58
CA GLU A 71 -12.90 -3.32 7.34
C GLU A 71 -11.81 -2.48 6.63
N GLU A 72 -11.67 -2.62 5.32
CA GLU A 72 -10.77 -1.77 4.53
C GLU A 72 -11.20 -0.29 4.56
N LYS A 73 -12.51 -0.04 4.61
CA LYS A 73 -13.06 1.31 4.81
C LYS A 73 -12.69 1.85 6.20
N LEU A 74 -12.74 1.02 7.24
CA LEU A 74 -12.36 1.38 8.60
C LEU A 74 -10.91 1.84 8.63
N SER A 75 -9.99 1.03 8.09
CA SER A 75 -8.56 1.36 7.97
C SER A 75 -8.36 2.71 7.27
N ARG A 76 -8.95 2.86 6.08
CA ARG A 76 -8.89 4.11 5.30
C ARG A 76 -9.36 5.32 6.09
N ASP A 77 -10.52 5.22 6.72
CA ASP A 77 -11.17 6.35 7.39
C ASP A 77 -10.44 6.73 8.69
N VAL A 78 -9.97 5.75 9.46
CA VAL A 78 -9.11 5.99 10.63
C VAL A 78 -7.83 6.70 10.19
N TYR A 79 -7.16 6.23 9.16
CA TYR A 79 -5.90 6.84 8.69
C TYR A 79 -6.10 8.25 8.17
N ARG A 80 -7.21 8.54 7.47
CA ARG A 80 -7.55 9.92 7.08
C ARG A 80 -7.75 10.81 8.30
N ALA A 81 -8.48 10.33 9.32
CA ALA A 81 -8.70 11.08 10.55
C ALA A 81 -7.39 11.34 11.32
N LEU A 82 -6.50 10.34 11.40
CA LEU A 82 -5.21 10.48 12.09
C LEU A 82 -4.19 11.30 11.30
N PHE A 83 -4.24 11.28 9.97
CA PHE A 83 -3.48 12.22 9.15
C PHE A 83 -3.91 13.67 9.41
N ALA A 84 -5.21 13.94 9.47
CA ALA A 84 -5.73 15.26 9.77
C ALA A 84 -5.32 15.76 11.18
N ALA A 85 -5.20 14.84 12.15
CA ALA A 85 -4.80 15.18 13.52
C ALA A 85 -3.29 15.43 13.67
N HIS A 86 -2.44 14.63 13.00
CA HIS A 86 -1.00 14.60 13.29
C HIS A 86 -0.09 15.00 12.13
N GLY A 87 -0.60 15.03 10.89
CA GLY A 87 0.16 15.42 9.69
C GLY A 87 1.24 14.43 9.23
N ASP A 88 1.39 13.27 9.88
CA ASP A 88 2.39 12.28 9.46
C ASP A 88 1.97 11.59 8.15
N ARG A 89 2.82 11.72 7.13
CA ARG A 89 2.56 11.25 5.77
C ARG A 89 2.37 9.74 5.65
N VAL A 90 2.77 8.95 6.64
CA VAL A 90 2.51 7.50 6.66
C VAL A 90 1.01 7.23 6.57
N PHE A 91 0.19 7.98 7.32
CA PHE A 91 -1.26 7.82 7.33
C PHE A 91 -1.89 8.18 5.98
N ALA A 92 -1.48 9.31 5.38
CA ALA A 92 -2.00 9.69 4.06
C ALA A 92 -1.63 8.67 2.96
N SER A 93 -0.41 8.14 3.02
CA SER A 93 0.09 7.18 2.02
C SER A 93 -0.65 5.84 2.12
N ILE A 94 -0.89 5.36 3.35
CA ILE A 94 -1.58 4.10 3.61
C ILE A 94 -3.08 4.25 3.40
N ALA A 95 -3.72 5.36 3.80
CA ALA A 95 -5.12 5.63 3.45
C ALA A 95 -5.39 5.59 1.93
N ALA A 96 -4.44 6.03 1.11
CA ALA A 96 -4.53 5.90 -0.34
C ALA A 96 -4.36 4.45 -0.83
N ALA A 97 -3.65 3.61 -0.07
CA ALA A 97 -3.56 2.17 -0.30
C ALA A 97 -4.85 1.45 0.09
N GLU A 98 -5.46 1.80 1.21
CA GLU A 98 -6.74 1.20 1.62
C GLU A 98 -7.88 1.55 0.69
N GLN A 99 -7.85 2.73 0.05
CA GLN A 99 -8.77 2.97 -1.05
C GLN A 99 -8.60 1.95 -2.19
N ARG A 100 -7.36 1.54 -2.50
CA ARG A 100 -7.14 0.52 -3.53
C ARG A 100 -7.57 -0.86 -3.04
N HIS A 101 -7.39 -1.20 -1.77
CA HIS A 101 -7.92 -2.46 -1.21
C HIS A 101 -9.43 -2.50 -1.29
N MET A 102 -10.10 -1.43 -0.85
CA MET A 102 -11.53 -1.23 -1.05
C MET A 102 -11.93 -1.45 -2.53
N ASP A 103 -11.23 -0.83 -3.47
CA ASP A 103 -11.51 -0.99 -4.91
C ASP A 103 -11.34 -2.45 -5.37
N LEU A 104 -10.40 -3.21 -4.80
CA LEU A 104 -10.22 -4.65 -5.09
C LEU A 104 -11.39 -5.48 -4.57
N VAL A 105 -11.84 -5.27 -3.33
CA VAL A 105 -13.02 -5.96 -2.78
C VAL A 105 -14.28 -5.60 -3.57
N LYS A 106 -14.38 -4.36 -4.07
CA LYS A 106 -15.49 -3.96 -4.94
C LYS A 106 -15.57 -4.79 -6.24
N LEU A 107 -14.45 -5.28 -6.77
CA LEU A 107 -14.48 -6.16 -7.94
C LEU A 107 -15.27 -7.45 -7.66
N LEU A 108 -15.16 -8.00 -6.45
CA LEU A 108 -15.95 -9.17 -6.03
C LEU A 108 -17.43 -8.80 -5.88
N LEU A 109 -17.73 -7.69 -5.20
CA LEU A 109 -19.10 -7.22 -5.03
C LEU A 109 -19.80 -7.06 -6.39
N ASP A 110 -19.12 -6.43 -7.35
CA ASP A 110 -19.65 -6.21 -8.69
C ASP A 110 -19.80 -7.52 -9.47
N ARG A 111 -18.79 -8.41 -9.42
CA ARG A 111 -18.77 -9.69 -10.14
C ARG A 111 -19.86 -10.65 -9.66
N TYR A 112 -20.17 -10.62 -8.36
CA TYR A 112 -21.15 -11.48 -7.73
C TYR A 112 -22.51 -10.81 -7.51
N GLY A 113 -22.68 -9.55 -7.91
CA GLY A 113 -23.93 -8.81 -7.75
C GLY A 113 -24.35 -8.59 -6.29
N LEU A 114 -23.37 -8.46 -5.39
CA LEU A 114 -23.59 -8.22 -3.97
C LEU A 114 -23.87 -6.72 -3.72
N VAL A 115 -24.65 -6.43 -2.67
CA VAL A 115 -24.87 -5.05 -2.21
C VAL A 115 -23.56 -4.52 -1.63
N ASP A 116 -23.11 -3.33 -2.07
CA ASP A 116 -21.91 -2.69 -1.50
C ASP A 116 -22.28 -1.93 -0.22
N PRO A 117 -21.87 -2.42 0.97
CA PRO A 117 -22.21 -1.78 2.25
C PRO A 117 -21.56 -0.40 2.42
N ALA A 118 -20.53 -0.09 1.63
CA ALA A 118 -19.80 1.17 1.70
C ALA A 118 -20.25 2.20 0.64
N ALA A 119 -21.18 1.87 -0.26
CA ALA A 119 -21.50 2.70 -1.43
C ALA A 119 -22.00 4.12 -1.06
N THR A 120 -22.78 4.23 0.00
CA THR A 120 -23.41 5.50 0.44
C THR A 120 -22.95 5.96 1.81
N ALA A 121 -22.10 5.18 2.49
CA ALA A 121 -21.64 5.47 3.84
C ALA A 121 -20.61 6.61 3.86
N ALA A 122 -20.86 7.65 4.66
CA ALA A 122 -19.91 8.74 4.85
C ALA A 122 -18.65 8.25 5.59
N PRO A 123 -17.55 9.05 5.61
CA PRO A 123 -16.39 8.73 6.42
C PRO A 123 -16.76 8.52 7.89
N GLY A 124 -16.35 7.37 8.46
CA GLY A 124 -16.69 7.00 9.84
C GLY A 124 -18.07 6.37 10.03
N GLU A 125 -18.90 6.22 8.99
CA GLU A 125 -20.17 5.49 9.03
C GLU A 125 -19.99 4.06 8.50
N PHE A 126 -20.63 3.09 9.16
CA PHE A 126 -20.54 1.66 8.81
C PHE A 126 -21.90 0.99 9.01
N MET A 127 -22.20 0.00 8.18
CA MET A 127 -23.36 -0.88 8.37
C MET A 127 -23.12 -1.86 9.52
N ASP A 128 -21.91 -2.42 9.64
CA ASP A 128 -21.51 -3.21 10.81
C ASP A 128 -21.27 -2.32 12.04
N ALA A 129 -22.15 -2.46 13.03
CA ALA A 129 -22.08 -1.68 14.28
C ALA A 129 -20.78 -1.91 15.07
N ARG A 130 -20.13 -3.08 14.93
CA ARG A 130 -18.83 -3.35 15.56
C ARG A 130 -17.73 -2.51 14.94
N LEU A 131 -17.74 -2.36 13.61
CA LEU A 131 -16.78 -1.52 12.89
C LEU A 131 -17.00 -0.03 13.17
N ALA A 132 -18.26 0.41 13.31
CA ALA A 132 -18.57 1.77 13.75
C ALA A 132 -18.05 2.09 15.17
N ALA A 133 -18.20 1.15 16.10
CA ALA A 133 -17.63 1.28 17.45
C ALA A 133 -16.10 1.31 17.40
N LEU A 134 -15.49 0.39 16.64
CA LEU A 134 -14.04 0.29 16.50
C LEU A 134 -13.44 1.57 15.88
N TYR A 135 -14.08 2.16 14.86
CA TYR A 135 -13.68 3.45 14.30
C TYR A 135 -13.62 4.54 15.37
N THR A 136 -14.68 4.66 16.17
CA THR A 136 -14.78 5.68 17.21
C THR A 136 -13.65 5.54 18.23
N ASP A 137 -13.43 4.31 18.71
CA ASP A 137 -12.41 4.01 19.71
C ASP A 137 -10.98 4.23 19.18
N LEU A 138 -10.69 3.77 17.96
CA LEU A 138 -9.37 3.89 17.36
C LEU A 138 -9.02 5.33 17.01
N VAL A 139 -9.97 6.12 16.51
CA VAL A 139 -9.76 7.55 16.27
C VAL A 139 -9.53 8.30 17.58
N ALA A 140 -10.33 8.01 18.62
CA ALA A 140 -10.16 8.62 19.93
C ALA A 140 -8.79 8.31 20.52
N LYS A 141 -8.38 7.03 20.51
CA LYS A 141 -7.06 6.58 20.98
C LYS A 141 -5.93 7.21 20.18
N GLY A 142 -6.02 7.18 18.86
CA GLY A 142 -4.98 7.70 17.98
C GLY A 142 -4.82 9.21 18.07
N LYS A 143 -5.88 9.97 18.38
CA LYS A 143 -5.79 11.43 18.56
C LYS A 143 -5.01 11.86 19.82
N VAL A 144 -4.77 10.96 20.78
CA VAL A 144 -4.03 11.28 22.02
C VAL A 144 -2.61 11.77 21.73
N SER A 145 -1.90 11.12 20.82
CA SER A 145 -0.55 11.54 20.40
C SER A 145 -0.16 10.84 19.10
N LEU A 146 0.86 11.35 18.40
CA LEU A 146 1.41 10.67 17.22
C LEU A 146 1.87 9.24 17.55
N LEU A 147 2.45 9.01 18.73
CA LEU A 147 2.87 7.67 19.17
C LEU A 147 1.67 6.72 19.25
N GLU A 148 0.57 7.14 19.88
CA GLU A 148 -0.65 6.32 19.95
C GLU A 148 -1.32 6.14 18.58
N ALA A 149 -1.26 7.16 17.72
CA ALA A 149 -1.74 7.06 16.34
C ALA A 149 -0.98 5.98 15.55
N LEU A 150 0.34 5.93 15.68
CA LEU A 150 1.17 4.93 14.99
C LEU A 150 0.93 3.51 15.54
N LYS A 151 0.68 3.38 16.85
CA LYS A 151 0.25 2.11 17.45
C LYS A 151 -1.12 1.68 16.94
N VAL A 152 -2.08 2.60 16.82
CA VAL A 152 -3.39 2.35 16.20
C VAL A 152 -3.20 1.87 14.76
N GLY A 153 -2.33 2.54 13.99
CA GLY A 153 -1.92 2.10 12.65
C GLY A 153 -1.51 0.63 12.62
N ALA A 154 -0.48 0.28 13.38
CA ALA A 154 0.02 -1.10 13.43
C ALA A 154 -1.00 -2.11 13.99
N THR A 155 -1.89 -1.69 14.90
CA THR A 155 -2.94 -2.56 15.48
C THR A 155 -4.02 -2.89 14.46
N ILE A 156 -4.39 -1.93 13.60
CA ILE A 156 -5.34 -2.17 12.51
C ILE A 156 -4.76 -3.20 11.53
N GLU A 157 -3.49 -3.05 11.12
CA GLU A 157 -2.87 -3.99 10.18
C GLU A 157 -2.68 -5.40 10.76
N ASP A 158 -2.49 -5.49 12.08
CA ASP A 158 -2.44 -6.76 12.81
C ASP A 158 -3.81 -7.45 12.85
N LEU A 159 -4.88 -6.69 13.09
CA LEU A 159 -6.26 -7.19 13.02
C LEU A 159 -6.62 -7.64 11.60
N ASP A 160 -6.38 -6.78 10.61
CA ASP A 160 -6.70 -7.02 9.19
C ASP A 160 -6.00 -8.29 8.67
N LEU A 161 -4.72 -8.48 9.00
CA LEU A 161 -4.01 -9.71 8.64
C LEU A 161 -4.57 -10.97 9.33
N ALA A 162 -5.05 -10.85 10.56
CA ALA A 162 -5.64 -11.96 11.27
C ALA A 162 -7.01 -12.35 10.69
N ASP A 163 -7.81 -11.38 10.24
CA ASP A 163 -9.10 -11.63 9.61
C ASP A 163 -8.94 -12.11 8.16
N LEU A 164 -8.01 -11.55 7.39
CA LEU A 164 -7.60 -12.06 6.07
C LEU A 164 -7.10 -13.52 6.12
N ALA A 165 -6.34 -13.89 7.15
CA ALA A 165 -5.90 -15.27 7.32
C ALA A 165 -7.07 -16.24 7.56
N LYS A 166 -8.10 -15.80 8.29
CA LYS A 166 -9.33 -16.59 8.48
C LYS A 166 -10.14 -16.68 7.20
N ALA A 167 -10.28 -15.57 6.46
CA ALA A 167 -10.98 -15.53 5.19
C ALA A 167 -10.35 -16.50 4.17
N LEU A 168 -9.03 -16.46 4.02
CA LEU A 168 -8.26 -17.37 3.16
C LEU A 168 -8.35 -18.84 3.59
N ALA A 169 -8.47 -19.12 4.90
CA ALA A 169 -8.62 -20.48 5.39
C ALA A 169 -10.05 -21.04 5.21
N ALA A 170 -11.04 -20.16 5.09
CA ALA A 170 -12.46 -20.52 5.00
C ALA A 170 -13.01 -20.52 3.56
N SER A 171 -12.31 -19.89 2.61
CA SER A 171 -12.71 -19.84 1.21
C SER A 171 -12.14 -21.02 0.42
N ASP A 172 -12.90 -21.46 -0.58
CA ASP A 172 -12.42 -22.33 -1.66
C ASP A 172 -12.59 -21.68 -3.04
N ASN A 173 -12.91 -20.37 -3.06
CA ASN A 173 -13.20 -19.59 -4.25
C ASN A 173 -11.98 -18.79 -4.71
N ARG A 174 -11.54 -19.06 -5.94
CA ARG A 174 -10.31 -18.47 -6.50
C ARG A 174 -10.41 -16.97 -6.71
N ASP A 175 -11.59 -16.44 -6.99
CA ASP A 175 -11.80 -15.00 -7.13
C ASP A 175 -11.60 -14.30 -5.77
N VAL A 176 -12.15 -14.88 -4.69
CA VAL A 176 -12.02 -14.38 -3.32
C VAL A 176 -10.56 -14.44 -2.87
N ASP A 177 -9.92 -15.59 -3.00
CA ASP A 177 -8.52 -15.79 -2.62
C ASP A 177 -7.58 -14.81 -3.32
N ALA A 178 -7.76 -14.59 -4.64
CA ALA A 178 -6.94 -13.64 -5.39
C ALA A 178 -7.00 -12.22 -4.79
N VAL A 179 -8.16 -11.76 -4.35
CA VAL A 179 -8.31 -10.46 -3.69
C VAL A 179 -7.68 -10.49 -2.30
N MET A 180 -8.01 -11.45 -1.46
CA MET A 180 -7.53 -11.53 -0.07
C MET A 180 -6.00 -11.64 0.02
N GLN A 181 -5.37 -12.39 -0.89
CA GLN A 181 -3.91 -12.45 -0.97
C GLN A 181 -3.26 -11.09 -1.28
N ASN A 182 -3.90 -10.28 -2.13
CA ASN A 182 -3.39 -8.96 -2.48
C ASN A 182 -3.59 -7.93 -1.37
N LEU A 183 -4.71 -8.01 -0.65
CA LEU A 183 -4.95 -7.25 0.59
C LEU A 183 -3.87 -7.61 1.63
N ALA A 184 -3.71 -8.90 1.95
CA ALA A 184 -2.77 -9.36 2.97
C ALA A 184 -1.32 -8.93 2.68
N LYS A 185 -0.91 -8.96 1.41
CA LYS A 185 0.39 -8.42 0.97
C LYS A 185 0.52 -6.91 1.19
N GLY A 186 -0.55 -6.16 0.94
CA GLY A 186 -0.64 -4.74 1.27
C GLY A 186 -0.49 -4.49 2.77
N SER A 187 -1.29 -5.17 3.58
CA SER A 187 -1.35 -5.00 5.03
C SER A 187 -0.03 -5.38 5.71
N ARG A 188 0.67 -6.43 5.24
CA ARG A 188 2.05 -6.73 5.69
C ARG A 188 3.02 -5.57 5.44
N ASN A 189 2.90 -4.87 4.30
CA ASN A 189 3.73 -3.71 4.01
C ASN A 189 3.35 -2.49 4.85
N HIS A 190 2.06 -2.30 5.13
CA HIS A 190 1.59 -1.23 6.02
C HIS A 190 2.06 -1.47 7.46
N LEU A 191 1.97 -2.70 7.96
CA LEU A 191 2.51 -3.09 9.27
C LEU A 191 4.00 -2.76 9.37
N ARG A 192 4.81 -3.16 8.36
CA ARG A 192 6.24 -2.76 8.28
C ARG A 192 6.41 -1.23 8.30
N ALA A 193 5.53 -0.48 7.65
CA ALA A 193 5.61 0.98 7.62
C ALA A 193 5.30 1.62 8.98
N PHE A 194 4.21 1.22 9.64
CA PHE A 194 3.86 1.73 10.97
C PHE A 194 4.87 1.32 12.03
N VAL A 195 5.30 0.05 12.06
CA VAL A 195 6.31 -0.43 13.01
C VAL A 195 7.66 0.25 12.75
N GLY A 196 8.03 0.49 11.49
CA GLY A 196 9.22 1.29 11.16
C GLY A 196 9.15 2.73 11.69
N ARG A 197 7.96 3.36 11.66
CA ARG A 197 7.75 4.69 12.27
C ARG A 197 7.81 4.64 13.79
N LEU A 198 7.24 3.60 14.43
CA LEU A 198 7.32 3.39 15.88
C LEU A 198 8.78 3.20 16.33
N ALA A 199 9.54 2.37 15.63
CA ALA A 199 10.95 2.13 15.92
C ALA A 199 11.79 3.41 15.80
N ALA A 200 11.50 4.28 14.83
CA ALA A 200 12.15 5.58 14.69
C ALA A 200 11.86 6.53 15.88
N LEU A 201 10.79 6.29 16.64
CA LEU A 201 10.46 6.97 17.89
C LEU A 201 10.95 6.21 19.14
N GLY A 202 11.71 5.12 18.97
CA GLY A 202 12.17 4.27 20.06
C GLY A 202 11.05 3.46 20.74
N ALA A 203 9.89 3.31 20.09
CA ALA A 203 8.74 2.61 20.64
C ALA A 203 8.59 1.21 20.03
N PRO A 204 8.39 0.16 20.84
CA PRO A 204 8.10 -1.17 20.34
C PRO A 204 6.64 -1.28 19.89
N PHE A 205 6.38 -2.23 19.00
CA PHE A 205 5.05 -2.75 18.71
C PHE A 205 4.93 -4.16 19.29
N SER A 206 3.77 -4.48 19.88
CA SER A 206 3.43 -5.83 20.33
C SER A 206 2.20 -6.27 19.56
N ALA A 207 2.28 -7.46 18.97
CA ALA A 207 1.13 -8.11 18.34
C ALA A 207 0.01 -8.30 19.38
N GLN A 208 -1.23 -8.12 18.93
CA GLN A 208 -2.47 -8.29 19.67
C GLN A 208 -3.35 -9.38 19.06
N TYR A 209 -3.29 -9.56 17.74
CA TYR A 209 -4.16 -10.49 17.01
C TYR A 209 -3.39 -11.64 16.36
N LEU A 210 -2.30 -11.35 15.66
CA LEU A 210 -1.41 -12.36 15.12
C LEU A 210 -0.49 -12.96 16.21
N PRO A 211 -0.01 -14.20 16.02
CA PRO A 211 1.10 -14.74 16.79
C PRO A 211 2.35 -13.84 16.70
N ALA A 212 3.06 -13.68 17.81
CA ALA A 212 4.24 -12.80 17.87
C ALA A 212 5.33 -13.21 16.88
N ASP A 213 5.52 -14.52 16.67
CA ASP A 213 6.50 -15.06 15.72
C ASP A 213 6.14 -14.73 14.26
N ASP A 214 4.85 -14.71 13.92
CA ASP A 214 4.38 -14.35 12.58
C ASP A 214 4.63 -12.86 12.30
N VAL A 215 4.32 -12.00 13.27
CA VAL A 215 4.63 -10.56 13.18
C VAL A 215 6.14 -10.35 13.06
N ALA A 216 6.95 -11.06 13.85
CA ALA A 216 8.41 -10.98 13.76
C ALA A 216 8.92 -11.39 12.36
N ALA A 217 8.38 -12.47 11.79
CA ALA A 217 8.72 -12.93 10.44
C ALA A 217 8.31 -11.90 9.37
N ILE A 218 7.12 -11.30 9.47
CA ILE A 218 6.67 -10.23 8.57
C ILE A 218 7.63 -9.05 8.62
N LEU A 219 8.01 -8.59 9.81
CA LEU A 219 8.86 -7.42 10.02
C LEU A 219 10.31 -7.65 9.56
N ALA A 220 10.82 -8.89 9.64
CA ALA A 220 12.15 -9.25 9.17
C ALA A 220 12.24 -9.40 7.65
N ALA A 221 11.12 -9.70 6.98
CA ALA A 221 11.07 -9.87 5.53
C ALA A 221 11.11 -8.53 4.77
N PRO A 222 11.66 -8.51 3.54
CA PRO A 222 11.67 -7.31 2.71
C PRO A 222 10.25 -6.90 2.30
N ARG A 223 10.07 -5.61 1.96
CA ARG A 223 8.81 -5.12 1.42
C ARG A 223 8.41 -5.86 0.15
N GLU A 224 7.19 -6.35 0.14
CA GLU A 224 6.60 -7.10 -0.96
C GLU A 224 6.17 -6.17 -2.09
N ARG A 225 6.34 -6.60 -3.34
CA ARG A 225 6.07 -5.80 -4.54
C ARG A 225 5.23 -6.60 -5.54
N GLY A 226 4.53 -5.88 -6.40
CA GLY A 226 3.71 -6.46 -7.46
C GLY A 226 2.38 -7.01 -6.99
N ALA A 227 1.66 -7.63 -7.93
CA ALA A 227 0.38 -8.27 -7.68
C ALA A 227 0.60 -9.78 -7.59
N VAL A 228 -0.21 -10.46 -6.78
CA VAL A 228 -0.14 -11.92 -6.60
C VAL A 228 -1.40 -12.60 -7.15
N ASP A 229 -1.31 -13.88 -7.46
CA ASP A 229 -2.46 -14.74 -7.78
C ASP A 229 -3.17 -15.26 -6.52
N GLU A 230 -4.20 -16.09 -6.68
CA GLU A 230 -4.98 -16.73 -5.60
C GLU A 230 -4.13 -17.59 -4.65
N THR A 231 -2.95 -18.04 -5.11
CA THR A 231 -2.03 -18.83 -4.28
C THR A 231 -1.01 -17.96 -3.55
N GLY A 232 -1.08 -16.64 -3.72
CA GLY A 232 -0.10 -15.69 -3.18
C GLY A 232 1.20 -15.61 -3.99
N LYS A 233 1.26 -16.24 -5.17
CA LYS A 233 2.44 -16.21 -6.03
C LYS A 233 2.44 -14.96 -6.90
N LEU A 234 3.61 -14.35 -7.06
CA LEU A 234 3.79 -13.12 -7.84
C LEU A 234 3.37 -13.30 -9.31
N LEU A 235 2.49 -12.43 -9.79
CA LEU A 235 2.08 -12.36 -11.18
C LEU A 235 3.25 -11.90 -12.07
N PRO A 236 3.44 -12.52 -13.25
CA PRO A 236 4.50 -12.15 -14.18
C PRO A 236 4.50 -10.65 -14.51
N GLY A 237 5.69 -10.05 -14.53
CA GLY A 237 5.86 -8.63 -14.90
C GLY A 237 5.43 -7.61 -13.83
N THR A 238 5.00 -8.03 -12.63
CA THR A 238 4.49 -7.11 -11.62
C THR A 238 5.46 -6.77 -10.49
N GLY A 239 6.49 -7.59 -10.24
CA GLY A 239 7.45 -7.39 -9.12
C GLY A 239 8.69 -6.56 -9.45
N ALA A 240 8.92 -6.28 -10.72
CA ALA A 240 10.00 -5.40 -11.17
C ALA A 240 9.53 -3.93 -11.11
N GLY A 241 9.61 -3.32 -9.93
CA GLY A 241 9.70 -1.86 -9.89
C GLY A 241 10.95 -1.42 -10.66
N PRO A 242 10.99 -0.20 -11.24
CA PRO A 242 12.23 0.30 -11.81
C PRO A 242 13.27 0.23 -10.70
N GLY A 243 14.26 -0.66 -10.88
CA GLY A 243 15.44 -0.65 -10.04
C GLY A 243 15.92 0.79 -10.05
N ARG A 244 16.08 1.37 -8.86
CA ARG A 244 16.61 2.71 -8.71
C ARG A 244 18.08 2.63 -9.13
N MET A 245 18.34 2.62 -10.44
CA MET A 245 19.61 3.00 -11.03
C MET A 245 19.92 4.35 -10.39
N GLY A 246 20.85 4.33 -9.45
CA GLY A 246 21.13 5.47 -8.60
C GLY A 246 21.61 6.64 -9.44
N LEU A 247 20.71 7.57 -9.76
CA LEU A 247 21.09 8.95 -10.05
C LEU A 247 21.47 9.61 -8.72
N GLY A 248 22.56 9.12 -8.12
CA GLY A 248 23.21 9.78 -7.01
C GLY A 248 23.81 11.07 -7.52
N ARG A 249 23.20 12.21 -7.18
CA ARG A 249 23.87 13.52 -7.24
C ARG A 249 24.89 13.58 -6.10
N GLY A 250 25.98 12.83 -6.23
CA GLY A 250 27.13 12.93 -5.33
C GLY A 250 27.95 14.16 -5.68
N ARG A 251 27.82 15.23 -4.88
CA ARG A 251 28.82 16.30 -4.81
C ARG A 251 29.83 15.90 -3.74
N GLY A 252 31.01 15.45 -4.15
CA GLY A 252 32.14 15.22 -3.25
C GLY A 252 33.41 15.00 -4.07
N PRO A 253 34.55 15.64 -3.74
CA PRO A 253 35.79 15.43 -4.45
C PRO A 253 36.44 14.14 -3.92
N GLY A 254 36.37 13.06 -4.69
CA GLY A 254 37.05 11.81 -4.37
C GLY A 254 38.36 11.70 -5.15
N ALA A 255 39.48 11.94 -4.48
CA ALA A 255 40.79 11.52 -4.96
C ALA A 255 40.90 10.00 -4.79
N GLY A 256 40.99 9.26 -5.89
CA GLY A 256 41.14 7.80 -5.88
C GLY A 256 42.52 7.39 -6.41
N SER A 257 43.36 6.86 -5.53
CA SER A 257 44.54 6.07 -5.89
C SER A 257 44.10 4.61 -5.96
N SER A 258 44.17 3.97 -7.13
CA SER A 258 44.01 2.52 -7.26
C SER A 258 45.07 1.90 -8.16
N THR A 259 45.65 0.81 -7.64
CA THR A 259 46.55 -0.12 -8.34
C THR A 259 45.69 -1.13 -9.10
N GLY A 260 45.52 -0.97 -10.42
CA GLY A 260 44.74 -1.88 -11.27
C GLY A 260 45.56 -3.03 -11.85
N THR A 261 44.98 -4.23 -11.92
CA THR A 261 45.51 -5.43 -12.60
C THR A 261 45.17 -5.41 -14.11
N CYS A 262 46.08 -5.89 -14.95
CA CYS A 262 46.03 -5.80 -16.42
C CYS A 262 45.15 -6.87 -17.10
N ASP A 263 44.17 -7.45 -16.41
CA ASP A 263 43.38 -8.60 -16.87
C ASP A 263 41.99 -8.23 -17.42
N GLY A 264 41.70 -6.93 -17.56
CA GLY A 264 40.42 -6.44 -18.08
C GLY A 264 39.24 -6.55 -17.10
N THR A 265 39.46 -6.97 -15.85
CA THR A 265 38.39 -7.14 -14.85
C THR A 265 38.32 -6.01 -13.81
N GLY A 266 39.20 -5.01 -13.90
CA GLY A 266 39.24 -3.85 -12.99
C GLY A 266 38.36 -2.66 -13.43
N PRO A 267 37.95 -1.80 -12.48
CA PRO A 267 37.20 -0.58 -12.80
C PRO A 267 38.10 0.41 -13.56
N GLY A 268 37.73 0.74 -14.80
CA GLY A 268 38.49 1.64 -15.66
C GLY A 268 38.52 3.09 -15.16
N THR A 269 39.66 3.76 -15.33
CA THR A 269 39.84 5.19 -15.01
C THR A 269 39.42 6.07 -16.18
N GLY A 270 38.12 6.34 -16.29
CA GLY A 270 37.64 7.38 -17.22
C GLY A 270 37.90 8.79 -16.68
N THR A 271 38.59 9.64 -17.42
CA THR A 271 38.83 11.07 -17.06
C THR A 271 37.67 11.99 -17.46
N GLY A 272 36.43 11.49 -17.45
CA GLY A 272 35.21 12.26 -17.72
C GLY A 272 34.35 12.46 -16.46
N PRO A 273 33.43 13.44 -16.44
CA PRO A 273 32.51 13.64 -15.33
C PRO A 273 31.42 12.56 -15.35
N GLY A 274 31.76 11.36 -14.89
CA GLY A 274 30.88 10.21 -14.75
C GLY A 274 31.68 9.01 -14.26
N ALA A 275 31.21 8.34 -13.21
CA ALA A 275 31.82 7.09 -12.75
C ALA A 275 31.65 6.02 -13.84
N GLY A 276 32.73 5.68 -14.53
CA GLY A 276 32.74 4.61 -15.52
C GLY A 276 32.68 3.25 -14.82
N PHE A 277 31.55 2.56 -14.94
CA PHE A 277 31.50 1.11 -14.77
C PHE A 277 31.29 0.49 -16.15
N GLY A 278 32.40 0.31 -16.86
CA GLY A 278 32.50 -0.49 -18.08
C GLY A 278 33.78 -1.34 -18.00
N PRO A 279 33.86 -2.47 -18.71
CA PRO A 279 35.10 -3.23 -18.82
C PRO A 279 36.21 -2.32 -19.35
N GLY A 280 37.35 -2.29 -18.67
CA GLY A 280 38.50 -1.46 -19.08
C GLY A 280 39.03 -1.88 -20.45
N ASP A 281 39.44 -0.92 -21.27
CA ASP A 281 39.95 -1.15 -22.63
C ASP A 281 41.40 -1.69 -22.68
N GLY A 282 42.02 -1.89 -21.51
CA GLY A 282 43.37 -2.47 -21.40
C GLY A 282 44.50 -1.55 -21.86
N THR A 283 44.25 -0.26 -22.08
CA THR A 283 45.25 0.66 -22.67
C THR A 283 46.02 1.53 -21.67
N GLY A 284 46.00 1.19 -20.38
CA GLY A 284 46.70 1.93 -19.33
C GLY A 284 48.23 1.94 -19.51
N ALA A 285 48.87 3.05 -19.11
CA ALA A 285 50.32 3.25 -19.11
C ALA A 285 51.02 2.23 -18.18
N GLY A 286 51.29 1.04 -18.71
CA GLY A 286 51.76 -0.13 -17.96
C GLY A 286 51.38 -1.48 -18.58
N CYS A 287 50.49 -1.50 -19.57
CA CYS A 287 50.14 -2.72 -20.31
C CYS A 287 51.04 -2.87 -21.55
N PRO A 288 51.70 -4.02 -21.77
CA PRO A 288 52.49 -4.24 -22.98
C PRO A 288 51.57 -4.28 -24.21
N ASN A 289 51.91 -3.51 -25.25
CA ASN A 289 51.19 -3.48 -26.51
C ASN A 289 51.15 -4.88 -27.16
N LEU A 290 49.96 -5.41 -27.41
CA LEU A 290 49.70 -6.49 -28.37
C LEU A 290 48.56 -6.08 -29.30
#